data_AF-A0ABD5SZ95-F1
#
_entry.id   AF-A0ABD5SZ95-F1
#
_cell.length_a   1.000
_cell.length_b   1.000
_cell.length_c   1.000
_cell.angle_alpha   90.00
_cell.angle_beta   90.00
_cell.angle_gamma   90.00
#
_symmetry.space_group_name_H-M   'P 1'
#
loop_
_entity.id
_entity.type
_entity.pdbx_description
1 polymer ?
#
loop_
_entity_poly.entity_id
_entity_poly.type
_entity_poly.pdbx_seq_one_letter_code
_entity_poly.pdbx_strand_id
1 'polypeptide(L)'
;MSTDGGRVELSSERAWGAVVVLVTAVLAIGSIAFPRVVYDRFLWRYFWGPVAADGQGAQCAVRDAGGTTLLDGSAACAEAV
;
A
#
# COMPACT_ATOMS: atom_id res chain seq x y z
N MET A 1 -14.38 16.87 -42.69
CA MET A 1 -14.26 17.02 -41.22
C MET A 1 -14.35 15.62 -40.64
N SER A 2 -13.21 14.93 -40.62
CA SER A 2 -13.14 13.54 -40.16
C SER A 2 -13.07 13.55 -38.65
N THR A 3 -14.09 12.98 -38.01
CA THR A 3 -14.05 12.60 -36.60
C THR A 3 -13.13 11.39 -36.48
N ASP A 4 -11.83 11.65 -36.30
CA ASP A 4 -10.89 10.62 -35.87
C ASP A 4 -11.04 10.48 -34.35
N GLY A 5 -11.46 9.30 -33.90
CA GLY A 5 -11.67 9.02 -32.48
C GLY A 5 -10.35 9.19 -31.73
N GLY A 6 -10.23 10.30 -31.01
CA GLY A 6 -8.96 10.79 -30.45
C GLY A 6 -8.29 9.77 -29.54
N ARG A 7 -7.29 9.05 -30.07
CA ARG A 7 -6.29 8.40 -29.23
C ARG A 7 -5.42 9.51 -28.66
N VAL A 8 -5.38 9.62 -27.34
CA VAL A 8 -4.45 10.52 -26.67
C VAL A 8 -3.04 9.96 -26.91
N GLU A 9 -2.25 10.59 -27.79
CA GLU A 9 -0.82 10.29 -27.88
C GLU A 9 -0.11 10.82 -26.62
N LEU A 10 0.01 9.96 -25.62
CA LEU A 10 0.87 10.19 -24.46
C LEU A 10 2.26 9.67 -24.79
N SER A 11 3.29 10.47 -24.51
CA SER A 11 4.65 9.93 -24.45
C SER A 11 4.71 8.84 -23.36
N SER A 12 5.62 7.87 -23.51
CA SER A 12 5.78 6.77 -22.55
C SER A 12 5.95 7.27 -21.11
N GLU A 13 6.68 8.36 -20.92
CA GLU A 13 6.91 8.98 -19.61
C GLU A 13 5.61 9.54 -19.04
N ARG A 14 4.79 10.23 -19.86
CA ARG A 14 3.50 10.78 -19.44
C ARG A 14 2.49 9.69 -19.14
N ALA A 15 2.47 8.63 -19.95
CA ALA A 15 1.60 7.47 -19.73
C ALA A 15 1.96 6.77 -18.41
N TRP A 16 3.24 6.50 -18.19
CA TRP A 16 3.71 5.89 -16.94
C TRP A 16 3.43 6.77 -15.72
N GLY A 17 3.70 8.07 -15.81
CA GLY A 17 3.39 9.02 -14.75
C GLY A 17 1.89 9.06 -14.41
N ALA A 18 1.02 9.02 -15.42
CA ALA A 18 -0.42 8.96 -15.20
C ALA A 18 -0.85 7.68 -14.47
N VAL A 19 -0.26 6.53 -14.80
CA VAL A 19 -0.52 5.27 -14.10
C VAL A 19 -0.07 5.33 -12.64
N VAL A 20 1.14 5.83 -12.38
CA VAL A 20 1.66 5.97 -11.01
C VAL A 20 0.76 6.87 -10.18
N VAL A 21 0.35 8.03 -10.72
CA VAL A 21 -0.57 8.95 -10.05
C VAL A 21 -1.91 8.29 -9.78
N LEU A 22 -2.48 7.59 -10.76
CA LEU A 22 -3.76 6.91 -10.62
C LEU A 22 -3.72 5.83 -9.53
N VAL A 23 -2.70 4.96 -9.55
CA VAL A 23 -2.53 3.92 -8.53
C VAL A 23 -2.35 4.54 -7.14
N THR A 24 -1.54 5.58 -7.03
CA THR A 24 -1.32 6.30 -5.77
C THR A 24 -2.62 6.91 -5.24
N ALA A 25 -3.40 7.57 -6.10
CA ALA A 25 -4.69 8.15 -5.73
C ALA A 25 -5.70 7.09 -5.28
N VAL A 26 -5.78 5.95 -5.99
CA VAL A 26 -6.64 4.82 -5.61
C VAL A 26 -6.25 4.26 -4.24
N LEU A 27 -4.96 4.08 -3.97
CA LEU A 27 -4.48 3.60 -2.67
C LEU A 27 -4.74 4.62 -1.55
N ALA A 28 -4.53 5.91 -1.81
CA ALA A 28 -4.78 6.97 -0.83
C ALA A 28 -6.27 7.09 -0.49
N ILE A 29 -7.13 7.20 -1.50
CA ILE A 29 -8.58 7.27 -1.32
C ILE A 29 -9.10 5.98 -0.68
N GLY A 30 -8.63 4.83 -1.14
CA GLY A 30 -8.97 3.52 -0.58
C GLY A 30 -8.55 3.38 0.88
N SER A 31 -7.42 3.95 1.28
CA SER A 31 -6.98 3.97 2.69
C SER A 31 -7.89 4.81 3.58
N ILE A 32 -8.47 5.89 3.05
CA ILE A 32 -9.41 6.75 3.79
C ILE A 32 -10.79 6.08 3.87
N ALA A 33 -11.29 5.55 2.75
CA ALA A 33 -12.64 4.97 2.68
C ALA A 33 -12.71 3.56 3.30
N PHE A 34 -11.65 2.77 3.19
CA PHE A 34 -11.58 1.37 3.62
C PHE A 34 -10.25 1.08 4.36
N PRO A 35 -9.97 1.76 5.49
CA PRO A 35 -8.67 1.70 6.17
C PRO A 35 -8.27 0.26 6.54
N ARG A 36 -9.21 -0.56 7.02
CA ARG A 36 -8.93 -1.96 7.40
C ARG A 36 -8.60 -2.88 6.24
N VAL A 37 -8.96 -2.51 5.01
CA VAL A 37 -8.73 -3.34 3.83
C VAL A 37 -7.48 -2.87 3.11
N VAL A 38 -7.40 -1.56 2.81
CA VAL A 38 -6.34 -0.99 1.99
C VAL A 38 -5.11 -0.63 2.82
N TYR A 39 -5.29 0.08 3.93
CA TYR A 39 -4.15 0.46 4.76
C TYR A 39 -3.66 -0.73 5.60
N ASP A 40 -4.51 -1.33 6.44
CA ASP A 40 -4.07 -2.33 7.43
C ASP A 40 -3.64 -3.66 6.77
N ARG A 41 -4.49 -4.20 5.89
CA ARG A 41 -4.28 -5.54 5.33
C ARG A 41 -3.42 -5.58 4.07
N PHE A 42 -3.24 -4.44 3.39
CA PHE A 42 -2.41 -4.36 2.19
C PHE A 42 -1.16 -3.50 2.39
N LEU A 43 -1.30 -2.18 2.54
CA LEU A 43 -0.14 -1.29 2.63
C LEU A 43 0.73 -1.57 3.86
N TRP A 44 0.11 -1.74 5.02
CA TRP A 44 0.83 -2.04 6.26
C TRP A 44 1.46 -3.44 6.19
N ARG A 45 0.67 -4.48 5.89
CA ARG A 45 1.14 -5.87 5.86
C ARG A 45 2.36 -6.07 4.94
N TYR A 46 2.38 -5.44 3.77
CA TYR A 46 3.41 -5.71 2.76
C TYR A 46 4.49 -4.62 2.63
N PHE A 47 4.26 -3.40 3.12
CA PHE A 47 5.21 -2.29 2.98
C PHE A 47 5.63 -1.71 4.33
N TRP A 48 4.70 -1.10 5.08
CA TRP A 48 5.07 -0.33 6.27
C TRP A 48 5.40 -1.16 7.50
N GLY A 49 4.71 -2.29 7.72
CA GLY A 49 4.96 -3.20 8.83
C GLY A 49 6.39 -3.73 8.84
N PRO A 50 6.92 -4.25 7.71
CA PRO A 50 8.33 -4.63 7.60
C PRO A 50 9.32 -3.49 7.91
N VAL A 51 9.07 -2.29 7.38
CA VAL A 51 9.94 -1.11 7.65
C VAL A 51 9.88 -0.72 9.14
N ALA A 52 8.69 -0.76 9.75
CA ALA A 52 8.52 -0.46 11.17
C ALA A 52 9.23 -1.48 12.07
N ALA A 53 9.16 -2.77 11.73
CA ALA A 53 9.83 -3.83 12.48
C ALA A 53 11.36 -3.67 12.42
N ASP A 54 11.92 -3.47 11.22
CA ASP A 54 13.34 -3.25 11.00
C ASP A 54 13.85 -2.01 11.76
N GLY A 55 13.11 -0.90 11.68
CA GLY A 55 13.46 0.34 12.39
C GLY A 55 13.39 0.26 13.91
N GLN A 56 12.77 -0.79 14.47
CA GLN A 56 12.67 -1.02 15.93
C GLN A 56 13.44 -2.26 16.39
N GLY A 57 14.14 -2.96 15.49
CA GLY A 57 14.83 -4.21 15.81
C GLY A 57 13.90 -5.35 16.22
N ALA A 58 12.61 -5.28 15.84
CA ALA A 58 11.61 -6.31 16.14
C ALA A 58 11.54 -7.35 15.01
N GLN A 59 11.09 -8.57 15.32
CA GLN A 59 10.89 -9.62 14.32
C GLN A 59 9.71 -9.31 13.39
N CYS A 60 8.64 -8.71 13.91
CA CYS A 60 7.54 -8.19 13.10
C CYS A 60 6.75 -7.10 13.82
N ALA A 61 6.05 -6.26 13.03
CA ALA A 61 5.13 -5.24 13.51
C ALA A 61 3.70 -5.56 13.03
N VAL A 62 2.87 -6.03 13.96
CA VAL A 62 1.48 -6.41 13.70
C VAL A 62 0.59 -5.20 13.93
N ARG A 63 -0.37 -4.95 13.03
CA ARG A 63 -1.33 -3.87 13.16
C ARG A 63 -2.76 -4.39 13.13
N ASP A 64 -3.54 -3.95 14.09
CA ASP A 64 -4.96 -4.22 14.20
C ASP A 64 -5.75 -2.92 14.44
N ALA A 65 -7.03 -3.05 14.84
CA ALA A 65 -7.87 -1.90 15.14
C ALA A 65 -7.44 -1.11 16.39
N GLY A 66 -6.67 -1.72 17.29
CA GLY A 66 -6.16 -1.14 18.53
C GLY A 66 -4.79 -0.47 18.39
N GLY A 67 -4.06 -0.72 17.31
CA GLY A 67 -2.79 -0.06 17.01
C GLY A 67 -1.75 -1.00 16.43
N THR A 68 -0.48 -0.70 16.69
CA THR A 68 0.67 -1.51 16.27
C THR A 68 1.34 -2.15 17.47
N THR A 69 1.64 -3.44 17.38
CA THR A 69 2.40 -4.22 18.36
C THR A 69 3.67 -4.77 17.71
N LEU A 70 4.79 -4.67 18.42
CA LEU A 70 6.07 -5.24 18.02
C LEU A 70 6.24 -6.60 18.68
N LEU A 71 6.67 -7.59 17.91
CA LEU A 71 6.92 -8.94 18.37
C LEU A 71 8.36 -9.34 18.03
N ASP A 72 9.03 -10.04 18.94
CA ASP A 72 10.45 -10.40 18.80
C ASP A 72 10.69 -11.87 18.41
N GLY A 73 9.61 -12.67 18.33
CA GLY A 73 9.70 -14.11 18.09
C GLY A 73 9.01 -14.55 16.80
N SER A 74 9.66 -15.43 16.03
CA SER A 74 9.11 -15.96 14.77
C SER A 74 7.81 -16.74 14.96
N ALA A 75 7.66 -17.48 16.06
CA ALA A 75 6.42 -18.19 16.39
C ALA A 75 5.26 -17.21 16.68
N ALA A 76 5.50 -16.19 17.52
CA ALA A 76 4.50 -15.17 17.82
C ALA A 76 4.07 -14.40 16.55
N CYS A 77 5.01 -14.10 15.66
CA CYS A 77 4.71 -13.50 14.36
C CYS A 77 3.85 -14.42 13.47
N ALA A 78 4.10 -15.74 13.47
CA ALA A 78 3.33 -16.69 12.67
C ALA A 78 1.88 -16.85 13.17
N GLU A 79 1.66 -16.74 14.49
CA GLU A 79 0.32 -16.82 15.09
C GLU A 79 -0.51 -15.54 14.90
N ALA A 80 0.14 -14.41 14.64
CA ALA A 80 -0.51 -13.10 14.52
C ALA A 80 -1.03 -12.76 13.11
N VAL A 81 -0.95 -13.68 12.15
CA VAL A 81 -1.11 -13.43 10.69
C VAL A 81 -2.40 -14.00 10.09
#